data_AF-A0A949Y8U4-F1
#
_entry.id   AF-A0A949Y8U4-F1
#
_cell.length_a   1.000
_cell.length_b   1.000
_cell.length_c   1.000
_cell.angle_alpha   90.00
_cell.angle_beta   90.00
_cell.angle_gamma   90.00
#
_symmetry.space_group_name_H-M   'P 1'
#
loop_
_entity.id
_entity.type
_entity.pdbx_description
1 polymer ?
#
loop_
_entity_poly.entity_id
_entity_poly.type
_entity_poly.pdbx_seq_one_letter_code
_entity_poly.pdbx_strand_id
1 'polypeptide(L)'
;MKQFLYIQFKIDPKGTLARPSGTEMVAIELPAKHVEDWKIERPDRKLSADEIAILIAEPVAIATADRFVALTHQPLRKREIHSGKFLAERLAVMNERNCDYEDNGIRAWFIA
;
A
#
# COMPACT_ATOMS: atom_id res chain seq x y z
N MET A 1 16.68 -9.35 -11.66
CA MET A 1 15.94 -9.14 -10.39
C MET A 1 15.01 -7.96 -10.56
N LYS A 2 13.73 -8.07 -10.16
CA LYS A 2 12.84 -6.90 -10.09
C LYS A 2 13.34 -5.98 -8.97
N GLN A 3 13.63 -4.72 -9.28
CA GLN A 3 14.09 -3.74 -8.29
C GLN A 3 12.95 -3.31 -7.36
N PHE A 4 11.72 -3.32 -7.87
CA PHE A 4 10.52 -2.91 -7.16
C PHE A 4 9.39 -3.93 -7.31
N LEU A 5 8.54 -3.98 -6.29
CA LEU A 5 7.25 -4.66 -6.26
C LEU A 5 6.15 -3.60 -6.36
N TYR A 6 5.18 -3.83 -7.23
CA TYR A 6 4.04 -2.95 -7.41
C TYR A 6 2.81 -3.56 -6.75
N ILE A 7 2.21 -2.85 -5.81
CA ILE A 7 1.10 -3.35 -5.00
C ILE A 7 -0.03 -2.33 -5.06
N GLN A 8 -1.27 -2.80 -5.20
CA GLN A 8 -2.45 -1.96 -5.18
C GLN A 8 -3.35 -2.37 -4.02
N PHE A 9 -3.71 -1.42 -3.18
CA PHE A 9 -4.68 -1.58 -2.10
C PHE A 9 -5.99 -0.91 -2.50
N LYS A 10 -7.11 -1.61 -2.32
CA LYS A 10 -8.43 -0.99 -2.44
C LYS A 10 -8.81 -0.33 -1.12
N ILE A 11 -9.34 0.88 -1.19
CA ILE A 11 -9.76 1.69 -0.05
C ILE A 11 -11.28 1.74 -0.07
N ASP A 12 -11.91 1.24 0.99
CA ASP A 12 -13.36 1.28 1.19
C ASP A 12 -13.65 2.10 2.45
N PRO A 13 -13.59 3.45 2.39
CA PRO A 13 -13.77 4.30 3.55
C PRO A 13 -15.22 4.26 4.04
N LYS A 14 -15.40 4.11 5.35
CA LYS A 14 -16.67 4.01 6.08
C LYS A 14 -16.92 5.21 6.99
N GLY A 15 -15.92 6.07 7.16
CA GLY A 15 -15.96 7.25 8.04
C GLY A 15 -16.51 8.53 7.38
N THR A 16 -16.84 8.54 6.08
CA THR A 16 -17.21 9.76 5.35
C THR A 16 -18.72 9.89 5.11
N LEU A 17 -19.26 11.09 5.33
CA LEU A 17 -20.61 11.48 4.87
C LEU A 17 -20.65 11.73 3.35
N ALA A 18 -19.49 12.03 2.74
CA ALA A 18 -19.33 12.03 1.29
C ALA A 18 -19.37 10.58 0.80
N ARG A 19 -20.20 10.28 -0.21
CA ARG A 19 -20.23 8.95 -0.83
C ARG A 19 -18.84 8.66 -1.40
N PRO A 20 -18.12 7.65 -0.87
CA PRO A 20 -16.95 7.12 -1.57
C PRO A 20 -17.40 6.70 -2.96
N SER A 21 -16.56 6.97 -3.96
CA SER A 21 -16.79 6.44 -5.31
C SER A 21 -16.73 4.90 -5.31
N GLY A 22 -16.08 4.30 -4.30
CA GLY A 22 -15.84 2.86 -4.19
C GLY A 22 -14.74 2.39 -5.11
N THR A 23 -14.08 3.32 -5.81
CA THR A 23 -12.96 3.12 -6.73
C THR A 23 -11.65 3.64 -6.16
N GLU A 24 -11.65 4.12 -4.92
CA GLU A 24 -10.45 4.62 -4.27
C GLU A 24 -9.42 3.50 -4.11
N MET A 25 -8.20 3.78 -4.54
CA MET A 25 -7.09 2.84 -4.51
C MET A 25 -5.81 3.54 -4.06
N VAL A 26 -4.90 2.79 -3.45
CA VAL A 26 -3.52 3.22 -3.25
C VAL A 26 -2.60 2.30 -4.02
N ALA A 27 -1.84 2.87 -4.94
CA ALA A 27 -0.75 2.18 -5.62
C ALA A 27 0.55 2.41 -4.87
N ILE A 28 1.32 1.34 -4.67
CA ILE A 28 2.59 1.32 -3.95
C ILE A 28 3.67 0.79 -4.87
N GLU A 29 4.81 1.47 -4.81
CA GLU A 29 6.09 0.94 -5.24
C GLU A 29 6.95 0.62 -4.03
N LEU A 30 7.20 -0.67 -3.82
CA LEU A 30 7.99 -1.20 -2.71
C LEU A 30 9.35 -1.69 -3.23
N PRO A 31 10.48 -1.12 -2.77
CA PRO A 31 11.79 -1.70 -3.05
C PRO A 31 11.86 -3.17 -2.63
N ALA A 32 12.24 -4.06 -3.56
CA ALA A 32 12.31 -5.50 -3.28
C ALA A 32 13.29 -5.84 -2.15
N LYS A 33 14.30 -4.98 -1.95
CA LYS A 33 15.27 -5.08 -0.86
C LYS A 33 14.60 -5.13 0.52
N HIS A 34 13.52 -4.38 0.74
CA HIS A 34 12.83 -4.36 2.04
C HIS A 34 12.28 -5.74 2.43
N VAL A 35 11.84 -6.53 1.44
CA VAL A 35 11.37 -7.90 1.67
C VAL A 35 12.53 -8.83 2.05
N GLU A 36 13.66 -8.70 1.37
CA GLU A 36 14.85 -9.52 1.64
C GLU A 36 15.47 -9.17 2.99
N ASP A 37 15.62 -7.88 3.29
CA ASP A 37 16.12 -7.39 4.58
C ASP A 37 15.20 -7.88 5.73
N TRP A 38 13.87 -7.85 5.54
CA TRP A 38 12.92 -8.34 6.53
C TRP A 38 13.10 -9.84 6.83
N LYS A 39 13.33 -10.67 5.81
CA LYS A 39 13.58 -12.12 5.97
C LYS A 39 14.87 -12.38 6.74
N ILE A 40 15.93 -11.62 6.44
CA ILE A 40 17.24 -11.73 7.10
C ILE A 40 17.11 -11.37 8.58
N GLU A 41 16.37 -10.32 8.91
CA GLU A 41 16.14 -9.89 10.30
C GLU A 41 15.25 -10.86 11.09
N ARG A 42 14.44 -11.68 10.42
CA ARG A 42 13.42 -12.55 11.04
C ARG A 42 13.45 -13.97 10.46
N PRO A 43 14.57 -14.70 10.59
CA PRO A 43 14.75 -16.01 9.94
C PRO A 43 13.74 -17.07 10.41
N ASP A 44 13.21 -16.94 11.63
CA ASP A 44 12.24 -17.89 12.19
C ASP A 44 10.81 -17.70 11.66
N ARG A 45 10.53 -16.59 10.96
CA ARG A 45 9.20 -16.30 10.41
C ARG A 45 9.06 -16.93 9.02
N LYS A 46 8.18 -17.92 8.91
CA LYS A 46 7.84 -18.60 7.65
C LYS A 46 6.74 -17.88 6.88
N LEU A 47 6.95 -16.60 6.57
CA LEU A 47 6.07 -15.85 5.67
C LEU A 47 6.62 -15.90 4.24
N SER A 48 5.71 -15.97 3.26
CA SER A 48 6.05 -15.80 1.86
C SER A 48 6.52 -14.37 1.56
N ALA A 49 7.25 -14.19 0.46
CA ALA A 49 7.69 -12.85 0.03
C ALA A 49 6.51 -11.89 -0.18
N ASP A 50 5.39 -12.41 -0.70
CA ASP A 50 4.18 -11.65 -0.96
C ASP A 50 3.49 -11.20 0.34
N GLU A 51 3.40 -12.08 1.34
CA GLU A 51 2.86 -11.74 2.66
C GLU A 51 3.71 -10.67 3.36
N ILE A 52 5.03 -10.79 3.26
CA ILE A 52 5.96 -9.80 3.81
C ILE A 52 5.79 -8.46 3.10
N ALA A 53 5.71 -8.47 1.77
CA ALA A 53 5.53 -7.26 0.98
C ALA A 53 4.21 -6.54 1.31
N ILE A 54 3.10 -7.28 1.46
CA ILE A 54 1.82 -6.71 1.91
C ILE A 54 1.95 -6.15 3.33
N LEU A 55 2.59 -6.88 4.24
CA LEU A 55 2.79 -6.45 5.63
C LEU A 55 3.60 -5.16 5.74
N ILE A 56 4.64 -5.01 4.91
CA ILE A 56 5.47 -3.80 4.85
C ILE A 56 4.71 -2.63 4.19
N ALA A 57 3.93 -2.91 3.15
CA ALA A 57 3.23 -1.88 2.37
C ALA A 57 1.92 -1.39 3.00
N GLU A 58 1.23 -2.20 3.80
CA GLU A 58 -0.06 -1.86 4.42
C GLU A 58 -0.01 -0.56 5.24
N PRO A 59 0.97 -0.32 6.13
CA PRO A 59 1.04 0.95 6.88
C PRO A 59 1.19 2.17 5.98
N VAL A 60 1.97 2.05 4.90
CA VAL A 60 2.17 3.13 3.92
C VAL A 60 0.89 3.38 3.14
N ALA A 61 0.15 2.33 2.79
CA ALA A 61 -1.15 2.45 2.12
C ALA A 61 -2.15 3.20 2.99
N ILE A 62 -2.23 2.83 4.29
CA ILE A 62 -3.07 3.50 5.28
C ILE A 62 -2.69 4.98 5.39
N ALA A 63 -1.41 5.28 5.62
CA ALA A 63 -0.93 6.64 5.80
C ALA A 63 -1.17 7.51 4.54
N THR A 64 -1.08 6.91 3.36
CA THR A 64 -1.41 7.58 2.09
C THR A 64 -2.90 7.89 2.01
N ALA A 65 -3.76 6.90 2.23
CA ALA A 65 -5.21 7.07 2.16
C ALA A 65 -5.74 8.08 3.20
N ASP A 66 -5.22 8.05 4.43
CA ASP A 66 -5.60 8.97 5.52
C ASP A 66 -5.37 10.46 5.16
N ARG A 67 -4.56 10.76 4.13
CA ARG A 67 -4.34 12.14 3.64
C ARG A 67 -5.47 12.65 2.74
N PHE A 68 -6.26 11.76 2.14
CA PHE A 68 -7.26 12.10 1.13
C PHE A 68 -8.68 11.73 1.53
N VAL A 69 -8.84 10.66 2.33
CA VAL A 69 -10.14 10.20 2.82
C VAL A 69 -10.11 10.01 4.33
N ALA A 70 -11.24 10.30 5.00
CA ALA A 70 -11.36 10.05 6.42
C ALA A 70 -11.61 8.56 6.67
N LEU A 71 -10.57 7.83 7.07
CA LEU A 71 -10.72 6.47 7.55
C LEU A 71 -11.22 6.46 9.01
N THR A 72 -11.90 5.39 9.39
CA THR A 72 -12.31 5.18 10.79
C THR A 72 -11.11 5.05 11.73
N HIS A 73 -11.37 5.17 13.04
CA HIS A 73 -10.34 4.92 14.06
C HIS A 73 -9.93 3.44 14.08
N GLN A 74 -8.75 3.15 14.64
CA GLN A 74 -8.33 1.77 14.86
C GLN A 74 -9.32 1.05 15.82
N PRO A 75 -9.60 -0.25 15.61
CA PRO A 75 -9.02 -1.17 14.62
C PRO A 75 -9.79 -1.23 13.29
N LEU A 76 -10.88 -0.47 13.14
CA LEU A 76 -11.74 -0.52 11.96
C LEU A 76 -11.04 0.00 10.69
N ARG A 77 -10.04 0.89 10.84
CA ARG A 77 -9.17 1.37 9.76
C ARG A 77 -8.58 0.26 8.88
N LYS A 78 -8.11 -0.83 9.50
CA LYS A 78 -7.55 -1.98 8.77
C LYS A 78 -8.60 -2.74 7.95
N ARG A 79 -9.88 -2.59 8.27
CA ARG A 79 -11.01 -3.20 7.54
C ARG A 79 -11.51 -2.32 6.38
N GLU A 80 -10.95 -1.13 6.22
CA GLU A 80 -11.20 -0.21 5.11
C GLU A 80 -10.09 -0.28 4.07
N ILE A 81 -8.98 -0.97 4.37
CA ILE A 81 -7.89 -1.25 3.45
C ILE A 81 -7.93 -2.74 3.15
N HIS A 82 -8.27 -3.09 1.92
CA HIS A 82 -8.36 -4.49 1.52
C HIS A 82 -6.99 -5.03 1.11
N SER A 83 -6.79 -6.34 1.31
CA SER A 83 -5.55 -7.05 1.00
C SER A 83 -4.99 -6.63 -0.37
N GLY A 84 -3.71 -6.26 -0.38
CA GLY A 84 -3.04 -5.73 -1.57
C GLY A 84 -2.98 -6.74 -2.71
N LYS A 85 -3.21 -6.27 -3.94
CA LYS A 85 -3.03 -7.03 -5.19
C LYS A 85 -1.69 -6.66 -5.81
N PHE A 86 -0.89 -7.66 -6.19
CA PHE A 86 0.34 -7.44 -6.93
C PHE A 86 0.05 -7.11 -8.39
N LEU A 87 0.77 -6.11 -8.90
CA LEU A 87 0.74 -5.70 -10.30
C LEU A 87 2.01 -6.18 -11.00
N ALA A 88 1.87 -6.62 -12.25
CA ALA A 88 3.01 -7.06 -13.04
C ALA A 88 3.98 -5.89 -13.35
N GLU A 89 3.40 -4.70 -13.53
CA GLU A 89 4.05 -3.48 -14.02
C GLU A 89 3.61 -2.25 -13.22
N ARG A 90 4.40 -1.18 -13.34
CA ARG A 90 4.12 0.14 -12.75
C ARG A 90 2.89 0.77 -13.41
N LEU A 91 1.96 1.32 -12.64
CA LEU A 91 0.79 2.01 -13.20
C LEU A 91 1.21 3.33 -13.89
N ALA A 92 0.50 3.70 -14.96
CA ALA A 92 0.75 4.93 -15.72
C ALA A 92 0.76 6.19 -14.82
N VAL A 93 -0.21 6.30 -13.90
CA VAL A 93 -0.31 7.41 -12.93
C VAL A 93 0.96 7.62 -12.12
N MET A 94 1.73 6.57 -11.86
CA MET A 94 2.98 6.65 -11.09
C MET A 94 4.10 7.33 -11.90
N ASN A 95 3.98 7.41 -13.22
CA ASN A 95 4.92 8.11 -14.11
C ASN A 95 4.46 9.53 -14.44
N GLU A 96 3.15 9.77 -14.43
CA GLU A 96 2.54 11.03 -14.85
C GLU A 96 2.57 12.10 -13.75
N ARG A 97 2.68 11.71 -12.48
CA ARG A 97 2.72 12.65 -11.35
C ARG A 97 3.59 12.18 -10.20
N ASN A 98 3.97 13.15 -9.36
CA ASN A 98 4.71 12.92 -8.11
C ASN A 98 3.93 11.99 -7.16
N CYS A 99 4.67 11.24 -6.34
CA CYS A 99 4.08 10.43 -5.28
C CYS A 99 3.42 11.30 -4.21
N ASP A 100 2.31 10.82 -3.66
CA ASP A 100 1.59 11.53 -2.60
C ASP A 100 2.23 11.34 -1.23
N TYR A 101 2.88 10.19 -1.04
CA TYR A 101 3.53 9.82 0.20
C TYR A 101 4.76 8.95 -0.06
N GLU A 102 5.80 9.15 0.74
CA GLU A 102 7.02 8.35 0.74
C GLU A 102 7.41 8.05 2.19
N ASP A 103 7.76 6.80 2.46
CA ASP A 103 8.39 6.38 3.71
C ASP A 103 9.48 5.34 3.43
N ASN A 104 10.72 5.61 3.86
CA ASN A 104 11.89 4.73 3.65
C ASN A 104 12.06 4.24 2.20
N GLY A 105 11.81 5.12 1.21
CA GLY A 105 11.88 4.80 -0.22
C GLY A 105 10.71 3.95 -0.75
N ILE A 106 9.72 3.64 0.08
CA ILE A 106 8.42 3.10 -0.34
C ILE A 106 7.58 4.28 -0.80
N ARG A 107 7.18 4.28 -2.08
CA ARG A 107 6.42 5.39 -2.68
C ARG A 107 4.97 4.98 -2.87
N ALA A 108 4.05 5.91 -2.62
CA ALA A 108 2.62 5.64 -2.72
C ALA A 108 1.84 6.76 -3.42
N TRP A 109 0.79 6.37 -4.13
CA TRP A 109 -0.11 7.23 -4.89
C TRP A 109 -1.55 6.87 -4.56
N PHE A 110 -2.34 7.86 -4.15
CA PHE A 110 -3.79 7.75 -4.02
C PHE A 110 -4.47 7.96 -5.39
N ILE A 111 -5.40 7.09 -5.75
CA ILE A 111 -6.09 7.09 -7.03
C ILE A 111 -7.59 7.07 -6.72
N ALA A 112 -8.32 8.06 -7.22
CA ALA A 112 -9.77 8.20 -7.04
C ALA A 112 -10.46 8.31 -8.41
#